data_AF-A0ABD3JQP1-F1
#
_entry.id   AF-A0ABD3JQP1-F1
#
_cell.length_a   1.000
_cell.length_b   1.000
_cell.length_c   1.000
_cell.angle_alpha   90.00
_cell.angle_beta   90.00
_cell.angle_gamma   90.00
#
_symmetry.space_group_name_H-M   'P 1'
#
loop_
_entity.id
_entity.type
_entity.pdbx_description
1 polymer ?
#
loop_
_entity_poly.entity_id
_entity_poly.type
_entity_poly.pdbx_seq_one_letter_code
_entity_poly.pdbx_strand_id
1 'polypeptide(L)'
;MCTMATFMNSWATVCQSRIHEVALPNFELPSLFQVEEPIFIQWLALPFKKDLALARLRFSGLALSRLKAASNASNSSDSTANNSQRSRMEIAYALICKAPV
;
A
#
# COMPACT_ATOMS: atom_id res chain seq x y z
N MET A 1 0.63 7.73 1.43
CA MET A 1 0.24 8.17 0.07
C MET A 1 -1.16 8.80 -0.02
N CYS A 2 -2.03 8.66 0.99
CA CYS A 2 -3.39 9.20 0.94
C CYS A 2 -3.44 10.74 0.82
N THR A 3 -2.67 11.48 1.63
CA THR A 3 -2.73 12.96 1.67
C THR A 3 -2.39 13.63 0.33
N MET A 4 -1.32 13.19 -0.35
CA MET A 4 -0.93 13.75 -1.66
C MET A 4 -1.99 13.44 -2.72
N ALA A 5 -2.55 12.22 -2.71
CA ALA A 5 -3.63 11.86 -3.62
C ALA A 5 -4.89 12.71 -3.37
N THR A 6 -5.26 12.93 -2.11
CA THR A 6 -6.39 13.81 -1.74
C THR A 6 -6.15 15.24 -2.23
N PHE A 7 -4.96 15.80 -2.03
CA PHE A 7 -4.62 17.13 -2.54
C PHE A 7 -4.77 17.21 -4.06
N MET A 8 -4.18 16.27 -4.80
CA MET A 8 -4.23 16.25 -6.27
C MET A 8 -5.66 16.09 -6.78
N ASN A 9 -6.48 15.25 -6.13
CA ASN A 9 -7.88 15.07 -6.49
C ASN A 9 -8.71 16.33 -6.21
N SER A 10 -8.49 16.97 -5.06
CA SER A 10 -9.14 18.25 -4.70
C SER A 10 -8.76 19.34 -5.71
N TRP A 11 -7.48 19.44 -6.05
CA TRP A 11 -6.99 20.37 -7.06
C TRP A 11 -7.65 20.14 -8.43
N ALA A 12 -7.68 18.90 -8.90
CA ALA A 12 -8.33 18.53 -10.15
C ALA A 12 -9.83 18.88 -10.15
N THR A 13 -10.51 18.68 -9.02
CA THR A 13 -11.93 19.00 -8.85
C THR A 13 -12.19 20.50 -8.96
N VAL A 14 -11.34 21.33 -8.34
CA VAL A 14 -11.43 22.79 -8.43
C VAL A 14 -11.21 23.26 -9.88
N CYS A 15 -10.24 22.69 -10.59
CA CYS A 15 -9.98 23.05 -12.00
C CYS A 15 -11.15 22.70 -12.94
N GLN A 16 -12.00 21.73 -12.59
CA GLN A 16 -13.13 21.30 -13.43
C GLN A 16 -14.39 22.16 -13.28
N SER A 17 -14.35 23.28 -12.54
CA SER A 17 -15.47 24.24 -12.33
C SER A 17 -16.75 23.65 -11.70
N ARG A 18 -16.71 22.40 -11.24
CA ARG A 18 -17.83 21.69 -10.62
C ARG A 18 -17.71 21.76 -9.10
N ILE A 19 -17.97 22.93 -8.52
CA ILE A 19 -17.92 23.11 -7.07
C ILE A 19 -19.23 22.62 -6.46
N HIS A 20 -19.17 21.55 -5.68
CA HIS A 20 -20.19 21.32 -4.65
C HIS A 20 -19.61 20.94 -3.29
N GLU A 21 -18.43 20.32 -3.19
CA GLU A 21 -17.75 20.09 -1.90
C GLU A 21 -16.31 19.62 -2.13
N VAL A 22 -15.34 20.22 -1.43
CA VAL A 22 -13.95 19.75 -1.40
C VAL A 22 -13.67 19.28 0.03
N ALA A 23 -13.12 18.06 0.19
CA ALA A 23 -12.77 17.55 1.51
C ALA A 23 -11.75 18.47 2.19
N LEU A 24 -12.07 18.98 3.37
CA LEU A 24 -11.19 19.87 4.14
C LEU A 24 -10.08 19.04 4.79
N PRO A 25 -8.79 19.34 4.54
CA PRO A 25 -7.71 18.69 5.25
C PRO A 25 -7.70 19.11 6.73
N ASN A 26 -7.41 18.16 7.62
CA ASN A 26 -7.16 18.46 9.04
C ASN A 26 -5.66 18.77 9.23
N PHE A 27 -5.36 19.92 9.83
CA PHE A 27 -4.00 20.39 10.11
C PHE A 27 -3.56 20.22 11.56
N GLU A 28 -4.44 19.74 12.45
CA GLU A 28 -4.15 19.46 13.85
C GLU A 28 -3.37 18.14 13.99
N LEU A 29 -2.17 18.08 13.41
CA LEU A 29 -1.31 16.90 13.49
C LEU A 29 -0.97 16.48 14.92
N PRO A 30 -0.71 17.40 15.88
CA PRO A 30 -0.38 17.02 17.26
C PRO A 30 -1.52 16.31 18.00
N SER A 31 -2.78 16.46 17.57
CA SER A 31 -3.91 15.78 18.20
C SER A 31 -4.12 14.35 17.69
N LEU A 32 -3.52 14.00 16.55
CA LEU A 32 -3.62 12.66 15.94
C LEU A 32 -2.59 11.67 16.48
N PHE A 33 -1.47 12.17 16.99
CA PHE A 33 -0.39 11.34 17.51
C PHE A 33 -0.31 11.54 19.03
N GLN A 34 -0.48 10.47 19.79
CA GLN A 34 -0.14 10.50 21.20
C GLN A 34 1.37 10.72 21.31
N VAL A 35 1.77 11.60 22.23
CA VAL A 35 3.19 11.86 22.52
C VAL A 35 3.75 10.64 23.24
N GLU A 36 4.25 9.67 22.47
CA GLU A 36 5.16 8.65 22.98
C GLU A 36 6.60 9.16 22.90
N GLU A 37 7.46 8.68 23.80
CA GLU A 37 8.87 9.06 23.86
C GLU A 37 9.56 8.90 22.49
N PRO A 38 10.47 9.81 22.12
CA PRO A 38 11.11 9.75 20.82
C PRO A 38 11.92 8.47 20.65
N ILE A 39 11.40 7.53 19.87
CA ILE A 39 12.12 6.33 19.46
C ILE A 39 13.24 6.76 18.50
N PHE A 40 14.49 6.57 18.91
CA PHE A 40 15.64 6.87 18.07
C PHE A 40 15.75 5.80 16.97
N ILE A 41 15.25 6.11 15.77
CA ILE A 41 15.38 5.23 14.61
C ILE A 41 16.79 5.42 14.05
N GLN A 42 17.65 4.41 14.22
CA GLN A 42 18.96 4.37 13.59
C GLN A 42 18.79 4.11 12.09
N TRP A 43 19.06 5.12 11.27
CA TRP A 43 19.05 4.97 9.82
C TRP A 43 20.24 4.14 9.38
N LEU A 44 19.99 2.92 8.88
CA LEU A 44 21.01 2.13 8.21
C LEU A 44 21.38 2.83 6.90
N ALA A 45 22.67 3.07 6.70
CA ALA A 45 23.19 3.65 5.46
C ALA A 45 22.80 2.75 4.28
N LEU A 46 22.02 3.29 3.35
CA LEU A 46 21.66 2.58 2.12
C LEU A 46 22.91 2.48 1.24
N PRO A 47 23.31 1.27 0.80
CA PRO A 47 24.41 1.13 -0.14
C PRO A 47 23.97 1.73 -1.49
N PHE A 48 24.53 2.88 -1.86
CA PHE A 48 24.22 3.53 -3.13
C PHE A 48 25.42 3.53 -4.08
N LYS A 49 25.34 2.65 -5.08
CA LYS A 49 25.62 2.88 -6.51
C LYS A 49 25.49 1.54 -7.25
N LYS A 50 24.25 1.15 -7.56
CA LYS A 50 23.97 0.09 -8.52
C LYS A 50 22.97 0.65 -9.52
N ASP A 51 23.22 0.45 -10.81
CA ASP A 51 22.27 0.83 -11.84
C ASP A 51 21.03 -0.06 -11.70
N LEU A 52 19.97 0.51 -11.12
CA LEU A 52 18.71 -0.17 -10.94
C LEU A 52 17.85 0.08 -12.18
N ALA A 53 17.46 -0.99 -12.86
CA ALA A 53 16.46 -0.93 -13.92
C ALA A 53 15.06 -0.89 -13.30
N LEU A 54 14.30 0.16 -13.60
CA LEU A 54 12.90 0.26 -13.17
C LEU A 54 12.00 -0.46 -14.18
N ALA A 55 11.36 -1.54 -13.75
CA ALA A 55 10.38 -2.26 -14.56
C ALA A 55 8.97 -2.12 -13.97
N ARG A 56 7.97 -1.92 -14.83
CA ARG A 56 6.55 -1.89 -14.43
C ARG A 56 5.92 -3.26 -14.64
N LEU A 57 5.53 -3.91 -13.55
CA LEU A 57 4.73 -5.13 -13.59
C LEU A 57 3.23 -4.78 -13.48
N ARG A 58 2.41 -5.35 -14.37
CA ARG A 58 0.95 -5.15 -14.36
C ARG A 58 0.25 -6.45 -14.05
N PHE A 59 -0.51 -6.45 -12.95
CA PHE A 59 -1.39 -7.57 -12.60
C PHE A 59 -2.80 -7.32 -13.15
N SER A 60 -3.34 -8.28 -13.89
CA SER A 60 -4.75 -8.24 -14.30
C SER A 60 -5.66 -8.67 -13.15
N GLY A 61 -6.93 -8.25 -13.18
CA GLY A 61 -7.92 -8.68 -12.19
C GLY A 61 -8.09 -10.20 -12.15
N LEU A 62 -8.04 -10.86 -13.33
CA LEU A 62 -8.09 -12.31 -13.43
C LEU A 62 -6.85 -12.98 -12.80
N ALA A 63 -5.65 -12.45 -13.06
CA ALA A 63 -4.43 -12.98 -12.46
C ALA A 63 -4.46 -12.88 -10.93
N LEU A 64 -4.90 -11.74 -10.38
CA LEU A 64 -5.05 -11.56 -8.93
C LEU A 64 -6.08 -12.52 -8.33
N SER A 65 -7.21 -12.76 -9.01
CA SER A 65 -8.21 -13.73 -8.57
C SER A 65 -7.67 -15.16 -8.56
N ARG A 66 -6.89 -15.54 -9.58
CA ARG A 66 -6.23 -16.86 -9.63
C ARG A 66 -5.19 -17.02 -8.52
N LEU A 67 -4.36 -16.00 -8.29
CA LEU A 67 -3.39 -15.98 -7.19
C LEU A 67 -4.08 -16.11 -5.84
N LYS A 68 -5.21 -15.43 -5.65
CA LYS A 68 -6.05 -15.54 -4.45
C LYS A 68 -6.56 -16.96 -4.24
N ALA A 69 -7.09 -17.59 -5.27
CA ALA A 69 -7.58 -18.97 -5.21
C ALA A 69 -6.44 -19.94 -4.86
N ALA A 70 -5.28 -19.82 -5.50
CA ALA A 70 -4.10 -20.64 -5.22
C ALA A 70 -3.60 -20.49 -3.76
N SER A 71 -3.59 -19.25 -3.26
CA SER A 71 -3.23 -18.94 -1.87
C SER A 71 -4.17 -19.60 -0.83
N ASN A 72 -5.45 -19.76 -1.17
CA ASN A 72 -6.41 -20.38 -0.27
C ASN A 72 -6.32 -21.92 -0.30
N ALA A 73 -5.98 -22.50 -1.45
CA ALA A 73 -5.77 -23.93 -1.58
C ALA A 73 -4.55 -24.44 -0.79
N SER A 74 -3.50 -23.62 -0.65
CA SER A 74 -2.27 -23.99 0.08
C SER A 74 -2.39 -24.00 1.60
N ASN A 75 -3.43 -23.39 2.18
CA ASN A 75 -3.64 -23.35 3.64
C ASN A 75 -4.45 -24.55 4.16
N SER A 76 -4.72 -25.55 3.31
CA SER A 76 -5.65 -26.65 3.61
C SER A 76 -5.06 -27.78 4.48
N SER A 77 -3.76 -27.75 4.83
CA SER A 77 -3.11 -28.88 5.51
C SER A 77 -2.48 -28.60 6.88
N ASP A 78 -2.37 -27.35 7.34
CA ASP A 78 -1.84 -27.07 8.68
C ASP A 78 -2.79 -26.17 9.49
N SER A 79 -3.14 -26.69 10.66
CA SER A 79 -4.11 -26.16 11.62
C SER A 79 -3.66 -24.84 12.22
N THR A 80 -4.00 -23.72 11.57
CA THR A 80 -4.20 -22.39 12.17
C THR A 80 -4.84 -21.47 11.12
N ALA A 81 -6.01 -21.88 10.62
CA ALA A 81 -6.76 -21.09 9.64
C ALA A 81 -7.41 -19.88 10.34
N ASN A 82 -6.70 -18.75 10.37
CA ASN A 82 -7.37 -17.46 10.53
C ASN A 82 -8.31 -17.31 9.34
N ASN A 83 -9.63 -17.35 9.58
CA ASN A 83 -10.69 -17.28 8.56
C ASN A 83 -10.75 -15.94 7.80
N SER A 84 -9.74 -15.06 7.91
CA SER A 84 -9.69 -13.80 7.20
C SER A 84 -9.27 -14.02 5.74
N GLN A 85 -10.14 -13.64 4.83
CA GLN A 85 -9.88 -13.74 3.41
C GLN A 85 -8.77 -12.73 3.01
N ARG A 86 -7.60 -13.22 2.55
CA ARG A 86 -6.48 -12.36 2.14
C ARG A 86 -6.89 -11.29 1.11
N SER A 87 -6.39 -10.08 1.26
CA SER A 87 -6.66 -8.95 0.36
C SER A 87 -5.86 -9.07 -0.94
N ARG A 88 -6.28 -8.35 -2.00
CA ARG A 88 -5.54 -8.33 -3.28
C ARG A 88 -4.12 -7.77 -3.11
N MET A 89 -3.95 -6.80 -2.21
CA MET A 89 -2.65 -6.18 -1.94
C MET A 89 -1.71 -7.15 -1.25
N GLU A 90 -2.18 -7.88 -0.23
CA GLU A 90 -1.39 -8.89 0.48
C GLU A 90 -0.88 -9.97 -0.46
N ILE A 91 -1.72 -10.41 -1.40
CA ILE A 91 -1.36 -11.44 -2.38
C ILE A 91 -0.29 -10.92 -3.36
N ALA A 92 -0.45 -9.70 -3.86
CA ALA A 92 0.54 -9.09 -4.75
C ALA A 92 1.88 -8.86 -4.03
N TYR A 93 1.83 -8.39 -2.78
CA TYR A 93 3.01 -8.19 -1.94
C TYR A 93 3.74 -9.51 -1.66
N ALA A 94 3.02 -10.54 -1.24
CA ALA A 94 3.59 -11.86 -0.99
C ALA A 94 4.26 -12.44 -2.25
N LEU A 95 3.68 -12.20 -3.43
CA LEU A 95 4.30 -12.62 -4.69
C LEU A 95 5.60 -11.86 -4.96
N ILE A 96 5.64 -10.55 -4.75
CA ILE A 96 6.86 -9.74 -4.92
C ILE A 96 7.96 -10.21 -3.96
N CYS A 97 7.62 -10.51 -2.71
CA CYS A 97 8.59 -11.01 -1.73
C CYS A 97 9.10 -12.42 -2.06
N LYS A 98 8.29 -13.26 -2.73
CA LYS A 98 8.68 -14.62 -3.12
C LYS A 98 9.39 -14.68 -4.47
N ALA A 99 9.13 -13.74 -5.36
CA ALA A 99 9.80 -13.70 -6.65
C ALA A 99 11.27 -13.31 -6.43
N PRO A 100 12.24 -14.11 -6.89
CA PRO A 100 13.62 -13.66 -6.92
C PRO A 100 13.73 -12.45 -7.86
N VAL A 101 14.29 -11.35 -7.34
CA VAL A 101 14.71 -10.17 -8.10
C VAL A 101 16.06 -10.43 -8.74
#